data_AF-A0A125QEZ8-F1
#
_entry.id   AF-A0A125QEZ8-F1
#
_cell.length_a   1.000
_cell.length_b   1.000
_cell.length_c   1.000
_cell.angle_alpha   90.00
_cell.angle_beta   90.00
_cell.angle_gamma   90.00
#
_symmetry.space_group_name_H-M   'P 1'
#
loop_
_entity.id
_entity.type
_entity.pdbx_description
1 polymer ?
#
loop_
_entity_poly.entity_id
_entity_poly.type
_entity_poly.pdbx_seq_one_letter_code
_entity_poly.pdbx_strand_id
1 'polypeptide(L)'
;MIALPWLYLTLLSIGYVVALIYGQLGVLAAVSIALLLVAGYAVRQQRNPWARYLGHGLFIVLALGLAMHWLPGFYNGRGIAPQRFTPDSVPFSMYLNQDKPLIGFWLLLACPWIVARRSLRLSICVTAVALTLAAIAALGGAALLGMISWAPKWPDEAWLWVLNNLLLVTLVEEALFRGYIQGGLSRRFKHLPYGENLALLLASLLFGLVHFAAGWQWMLLAGIAGVGYGLAYRFGGLGAAIATHFGLNLLHFGLFTYPMLAG
;
A
#
# COMPACT_ATOMS: atom_id res chain seq x y z
N MET A 1 -10.84 26.27 -0.87
CA MET A 1 -9.55 25.67 -1.23
C MET A 1 -9.51 24.26 -0.68
N ILE A 2 -9.25 23.24 -1.50
CA ILE A 2 -9.08 21.88 -0.98
C ILE A 2 -7.73 21.83 -0.28
N ALA A 3 -7.72 21.62 1.04
CA ALA A 3 -6.48 21.47 1.78
C ALA A 3 -5.78 20.18 1.32
N LEU A 4 -4.59 20.32 0.74
CA LEU A 4 -3.79 19.18 0.30
C LEU A 4 -3.31 18.35 1.49
N PRO A 5 -3.15 17.03 1.30
CA PRO A 5 -2.68 16.12 2.33
C PRO A 5 -1.15 16.21 2.52
N TRP A 6 -0.66 17.40 2.93
CA TRP A 6 0.77 17.74 2.98
C TRP A 6 1.63 16.73 3.73
N LEU A 7 1.17 16.22 4.88
CA LEU A 7 1.91 15.21 5.65
C LEU A 7 2.27 14.00 4.78
N TYR A 8 1.29 13.44 4.07
CA TYR A 8 1.48 12.26 3.23
C TYR A 8 2.32 12.58 1.99
N LEU A 9 2.14 13.77 1.40
CA LEU A 9 2.97 14.23 0.28
C LEU A 9 4.43 14.42 0.69
N THR A 10 4.69 14.91 1.90
CA THR A 10 6.04 15.05 2.44
C THR A 10 6.66 13.68 2.70
N LEU A 11 5.94 12.76 3.35
CA LEU A 11 6.42 11.39 3.58
C LEU A 11 6.73 10.67 2.26
N LEU A 12 5.84 10.80 1.28
CA LEU A 12 6.03 10.20 -0.04
C LEU A 12 7.23 10.82 -0.78
N SER A 13 7.41 12.15 -0.67
CA SER A 13 8.58 12.85 -1.20
C SER A 13 9.88 12.37 -0.57
N ILE A 14 9.91 12.18 0.76
CA ILE A 14 11.08 11.64 1.45
C ILE A 14 11.40 10.25 0.92
N GLY A 15 10.40 9.36 0.83
CA GLY A 15 10.57 8.02 0.27
C GLY A 15 11.10 8.07 -1.16
N TYR A 16 10.53 8.94 -2.00
CA TYR A 16 10.94 9.11 -3.39
C TYR A 16 12.37 9.61 -3.53
N VAL A 17 12.77 10.60 -2.73
CA VAL A 17 14.16 11.10 -2.68
C VAL A 17 15.12 9.98 -2.28
N VAL A 18 14.79 9.19 -1.26
CA VAL A 18 15.60 8.01 -0.88
C VAL A 18 15.68 7.03 -2.05
N ALA A 19 14.57 6.72 -2.70
CA ALA A 19 14.57 5.82 -3.85
C ALA A 19 15.43 6.36 -5.00
N LEU A 20 15.41 7.67 -5.27
CA LEU A 20 16.25 8.35 -6.26
C LEU A 20 17.74 8.35 -5.94
N ILE A 21 18.13 8.34 -4.66
CA ILE A 21 19.54 8.24 -4.27
C ILE A 21 20.13 6.89 -4.66
N TYR A 22 19.33 5.82 -4.57
CA TYR A 22 19.79 4.43 -4.77
C TYR A 22 19.41 3.81 -6.11
N GLY A 23 18.50 4.43 -6.87
CA GLY A 23 18.14 4.01 -8.22
C GLY A 23 18.27 5.17 -9.20
N GLN A 24 17.80 4.98 -10.43
CA GLN A 24 17.88 6.02 -11.44
C GLN A 24 16.59 6.11 -12.27
N LEU A 25 16.23 7.32 -12.69
CA LEU A 25 15.16 7.55 -13.66
C LEU A 25 15.78 7.78 -15.04
N GLY A 26 15.42 6.91 -15.98
CA GLY A 26 15.70 7.13 -17.39
C GLY A 26 14.73 8.14 -18.01
N VAL A 27 15.11 8.68 -19.17
CA VAL A 27 14.29 9.64 -19.93
C VAL A 27 12.89 9.09 -20.24
N LEU A 28 12.75 7.78 -20.44
CA LEU A 28 11.46 7.15 -20.71
C LEU A 28 10.46 7.25 -19.55
N ALA A 29 10.91 7.45 -18.30
CA ALA A 29 10.02 7.68 -17.17
C ALA A 29 9.18 8.96 -17.32
N ALA A 30 9.67 9.93 -18.11
CA ALA A 30 8.93 11.16 -18.42
C ALA A 30 7.62 10.86 -19.15
N VAL A 31 7.53 9.77 -19.93
CA VAL A 31 6.29 9.35 -20.60
C VAL A 31 5.24 8.96 -19.57
N SER A 32 5.61 8.11 -18.59
CA SER A 32 4.70 7.72 -17.51
C SER A 32 4.25 8.92 -16.69
N ILE A 33 5.16 9.83 -16.35
CA ILE A 33 4.84 11.07 -15.63
C ILE A 33 3.88 11.94 -16.44
N ALA A 34 4.14 12.14 -17.74
CA ALA A 34 3.27 12.93 -18.62
C ALA A 34 1.87 12.31 -18.73
N LEU A 35 1.77 10.99 -18.89
CA LEU A 35 0.48 10.29 -18.94
C LEU A 35 -0.28 10.38 -17.61
N LEU A 36 0.41 10.32 -16.46
CA LEU A 36 -0.18 10.56 -15.15
C LEU A 36 -0.70 12.00 -15.02
N LEU A 37 0.03 13.00 -15.52
CA LEU A 37 -0.44 14.39 -15.54
C LEU A 37 -1.68 14.56 -16.41
N VAL A 38 -1.70 13.96 -17.60
CA VAL A 38 -2.88 13.94 -18.49
C VAL A 38 -4.06 13.27 -17.80
N ALA A 39 -3.86 12.11 -17.16
CA ALA A 39 -4.90 11.43 -16.38
C ALA A 39 -5.43 12.31 -15.24
N GLY A 40 -4.53 13.00 -14.52
CA GLY A 40 -4.89 13.89 -13.41
C GLY A 40 -5.68 15.11 -13.88
N TYR A 41 -5.30 15.70 -15.01
CA TYR A 41 -6.05 16.77 -15.66
C TYR A 41 -7.45 16.30 -16.07
N ALA A 42 -7.54 15.15 -16.73
CA ALA A 42 -8.79 14.59 -17.22
C ALA A 42 -9.78 14.27 -16.07
N VAL A 43 -9.30 13.71 -14.96
CA VAL A 43 -10.12 13.40 -13.76
C VAL A 43 -10.70 14.64 -13.10
N ARG A 44 -9.99 15.77 -13.13
CA ARG A 44 -10.44 17.03 -12.54
C ARG A 44 -11.46 17.79 -13.40
N GLN A 45 -11.74 17.34 -14.62
CA GLN A 45 -12.74 17.97 -15.47
C GLN A 45 -14.14 17.88 -14.84
N GLN A 46 -14.85 19.00 -14.78
CA GLN A 46 -16.21 19.06 -14.24
C GLN A 46 -17.28 19.05 -15.33
N ARG A 47 -16.96 19.53 -16.54
CA ARG A 47 -17.94 19.68 -17.64
C ARG A 47 -18.13 18.41 -18.47
N ASN A 48 -17.10 17.57 -18.58
CA ASN A 48 -17.14 16.38 -19.41
C ASN A 48 -16.98 15.11 -18.54
N PRO A 49 -18.06 14.36 -18.25
CA PRO A 49 -17.98 13.14 -17.44
C PRO A 49 -17.17 12.04 -18.14
N TRP A 50 -17.19 11.97 -19.48
CA TRP A 50 -16.39 11.00 -20.24
C TRP A 50 -14.90 11.22 -20.04
N ALA A 51 -14.44 12.47 -20.08
CA ALA A 51 -13.04 12.80 -19.80
C ALA A 51 -12.62 12.33 -18.40
N ARG A 52 -13.51 12.47 -17.40
CA ARG A 52 -13.25 11.97 -16.04
C ARG A 52 -13.12 10.45 -16.00
N TYR A 53 -14.03 9.72 -16.64
CA TYR A 53 -13.96 8.25 -16.68
C TYR A 53 -12.72 7.75 -17.42
N LEU A 54 -12.40 8.34 -18.57
CA LEU A 54 -11.18 8.03 -19.32
C LEU A 54 -9.92 8.35 -18.50
N GLY A 55 -9.90 9.45 -17.76
CA GLY A 55 -8.79 9.79 -16.87
C GLY A 55 -8.58 8.76 -15.76
N HIS A 56 -9.65 8.28 -15.12
CA HIS A 56 -9.56 7.19 -14.13
C HIS A 56 -9.15 5.87 -14.78
N GLY A 57 -9.65 5.56 -15.98
CA GLY A 57 -9.25 4.37 -16.74
C GLY A 57 -7.76 4.38 -17.08
N LEU A 58 -7.25 5.50 -17.60
CA LEU A 58 -5.84 5.70 -17.88
C LEU A 58 -4.99 5.56 -16.61
N PHE A 59 -5.42 6.18 -15.50
CA PHE A 59 -4.72 6.04 -14.22
C PHE A 59 -4.66 4.57 -13.76
N ILE A 60 -5.75 3.81 -13.86
CA ILE A 60 -5.76 2.39 -13.45
C ILE A 60 -4.74 1.58 -14.27
N VAL A 61 -4.70 1.78 -15.59
CA VAL A 61 -3.73 1.10 -16.47
C VAL A 61 -2.29 1.48 -16.09
N LEU A 62 -2.03 2.77 -15.86
CA LEU A 62 -0.70 3.24 -15.45
C LEU A 62 -0.32 2.72 -14.06
N ALA A 63 -1.24 2.73 -13.10
CA ALA A 63 -0.99 2.26 -11.75
C ALA A 63 -0.65 0.76 -11.73
N LEU A 64 -1.34 -0.06 -12.54
CA LEU A 64 -0.99 -1.47 -12.72
C LEU A 64 0.39 -1.62 -13.35
N GLY A 65 0.69 -0.87 -14.43
CA GLY A 65 2.00 -0.91 -15.07
C GLY A 65 3.15 -0.50 -14.15
N LEU A 66 2.95 0.54 -13.32
CA LEU A 66 3.91 0.99 -12.31
C LEU A 66 4.07 -0.02 -11.18
N ALA A 67 2.97 -0.58 -10.67
CA ALA A 67 3.01 -1.56 -9.58
C ALA A 67 3.68 -2.88 -10.00
N MET A 68 3.53 -3.27 -11.27
CA MET A 68 4.13 -4.46 -11.87
C MET A 68 5.53 -4.22 -12.45
N HIS A 69 6.07 -3.00 -12.34
CA HIS A 69 7.38 -2.62 -12.89
C HIS A 69 7.49 -2.81 -14.42
N TRP A 70 6.37 -2.70 -15.14
CA TRP A 70 6.31 -2.90 -16.61
C TRP A 70 6.64 -1.64 -17.42
N LEU A 71 6.54 -0.46 -16.80
CA LEU A 71 6.81 0.79 -17.50
C LEU A 71 8.32 1.06 -17.58
N PRO A 72 8.82 1.53 -18.74
CA PRO A 72 10.25 1.76 -18.93
C PRO A 72 10.74 3.01 -18.21
N GLY A 73 12.05 3.08 -17.99
CA GLY A 73 12.73 4.24 -17.41
C GLY A 73 12.79 4.25 -15.88
N PHE A 74 12.26 3.24 -15.20
CA PHE A 74 12.43 3.08 -13.75
C PHE A 74 13.48 2.02 -13.46
N TYR A 75 14.64 2.43 -12.95
CA TYR A 75 15.70 1.52 -12.55
C TYR A 75 15.75 1.46 -11.02
N ASN A 76 14.92 0.57 -10.47
CA ASN A 76 14.71 0.45 -9.04
C ASN A 76 15.98 -0.05 -8.33
N GLY A 77 16.51 0.77 -7.42
CA GLY A 77 17.73 0.47 -6.68
C GLY A 77 17.54 -0.67 -5.69
N ARG A 78 18.50 -1.59 -5.59
CA ARG A 78 18.46 -2.67 -4.59
C ARG A 78 18.92 -2.12 -3.24
N GLY A 79 18.02 -2.06 -2.27
CA GLY A 79 18.30 -1.58 -0.92
C GLY A 79 18.85 -2.66 0.00
N ILE A 80 18.34 -3.89 -0.08
CA ILE A 80 18.83 -5.04 0.68
C ILE A 80 19.17 -6.17 -0.30
N ALA A 81 20.42 -6.62 -0.26
CA ALA A 81 20.87 -7.76 -1.07
C ALA A 81 20.21 -9.07 -0.59
N PRO A 82 20.10 -10.10 -1.45
CA PRO A 82 19.54 -11.39 -1.06
C PRO A 82 20.28 -11.98 0.16
N GLN A 83 19.57 -12.10 1.27
CA GLN A 83 20.11 -12.71 2.49
C GLN A 83 19.00 -13.34 3.32
N ARG A 84 19.37 -14.27 4.20
CA ARG A 84 18.44 -14.86 5.17
C ARG A 84 18.51 -14.06 6.46
N PHE A 85 17.35 -13.65 6.97
CA PHE A 85 17.29 -12.99 8.28
C PHE A 85 17.11 -13.98 9.43
N THR A 86 16.71 -15.23 9.16
CA THR A 86 16.76 -16.35 10.09
C THR A 86 17.26 -17.61 9.36
N PRO A 87 17.90 -18.58 10.04
CA PRO A 87 18.49 -19.74 9.39
C PRO A 87 17.51 -20.56 8.53
N ASP A 88 16.27 -20.63 8.99
CA ASP A 88 15.13 -21.38 8.46
C ASP A 88 14.27 -20.58 7.46
N SER A 89 14.58 -19.30 7.17
CA SER A 89 13.81 -18.52 6.21
C SER A 89 14.31 -18.67 4.77
N VAL A 90 13.42 -18.46 3.81
CA VAL A 90 13.86 -18.18 2.43
C VAL A 90 14.64 -16.85 2.38
N PRO A 91 15.58 -16.68 1.42
CA PRO A 91 16.29 -15.41 1.27
C PRO A 91 15.33 -14.25 0.93
N PHE A 92 15.48 -13.13 1.62
CA PHE A 92 14.81 -11.87 1.32
C PHE A 92 15.72 -10.94 0.54
N SER A 93 15.15 -10.20 -0.40
CA SER A 93 15.80 -9.03 -1.01
C SER A 93 14.80 -7.89 -1.12
N MET A 94 15.30 -6.65 -1.14
CA MET A 94 14.45 -5.46 -1.16
C MET A 94 14.92 -4.47 -2.21
N TYR A 95 13.96 -3.95 -2.96
CA TYR A 95 14.17 -2.87 -3.94
C TYR A 95 13.45 -1.61 -3.48
N LEU A 96 14.11 -0.47 -3.68
CA LEU A 96 13.57 0.87 -3.51
C LEU A 96 12.87 1.26 -4.80
N ASN A 97 11.63 0.80 -4.92
CA ASN A 97 10.82 0.92 -6.13
C ASN A 97 10.36 2.37 -6.35
N GLN A 98 10.97 3.05 -7.32
CA GLN A 98 10.72 4.45 -7.65
C GLN A 98 9.39 4.65 -8.41
N ASP A 99 8.92 3.66 -9.13
CA ASP A 99 7.65 3.73 -9.87
C ASP A 99 6.43 3.81 -8.95
N LYS A 100 6.36 2.97 -7.91
CA LYS A 100 5.20 2.85 -7.02
C LYS A 100 4.78 4.18 -6.38
N PRO A 101 5.68 5.02 -5.85
CA PRO A 101 5.30 6.32 -5.29
C PRO A 101 4.54 7.24 -6.24
N LEU A 102 4.73 7.14 -7.56
CA LEU A 102 3.97 7.96 -8.51
C LEU A 102 2.46 7.70 -8.43
N ILE A 103 2.06 6.47 -8.09
CA ILE A 103 0.66 6.12 -7.80
C ILE A 103 0.16 6.92 -6.60
N GLY A 104 0.93 6.93 -5.51
CA GLY A 104 0.61 7.68 -4.29
C GLY A 104 0.49 9.19 -4.54
N PHE A 105 1.43 9.77 -5.29
CA PHE A 105 1.43 11.19 -5.63
C PHE A 105 0.18 11.55 -6.43
N TRP A 106 -0.10 10.75 -7.48
CA TRP A 106 -1.28 10.96 -8.29
C TRP A 106 -2.55 10.90 -7.45
N LEU A 107 -2.69 9.89 -6.58
CA LEU A 107 -3.86 9.72 -5.73
C LEU A 107 -4.05 10.88 -4.75
N LEU A 108 -2.99 11.30 -4.05
CA LEU A 108 -3.06 12.38 -3.07
C LEU A 108 -3.35 13.74 -3.72
N LEU A 109 -2.86 13.97 -4.95
CA LEU A 109 -3.08 15.20 -5.68
C LEU A 109 -4.42 15.20 -6.43
N ALA A 110 -4.71 14.17 -7.22
CA ALA A 110 -5.92 14.09 -8.05
C ALA A 110 -7.16 13.72 -7.23
N CYS A 111 -7.00 12.97 -6.13
CA CYS A 111 -8.08 12.46 -5.30
C CYS A 111 -7.91 12.82 -3.82
N PRO A 112 -7.79 14.10 -3.43
CA PRO A 112 -7.50 14.50 -2.05
C PRO A 112 -8.57 14.05 -1.02
N TRP A 113 -9.77 13.70 -1.49
CA TRP A 113 -10.84 13.10 -0.69
C TRP A 113 -10.51 11.70 -0.13
N ILE A 114 -9.43 11.06 -0.56
CA ILE A 114 -8.99 9.78 0.01
C ILE A 114 -8.50 9.92 1.46
N VAL A 115 -8.16 11.14 1.87
CA VAL A 115 -7.71 11.43 3.23
C VAL A 115 -8.89 11.86 4.09
N ALA A 116 -9.57 10.89 4.70
CA ALA A 116 -10.60 11.16 5.68
C ALA A 116 -9.96 11.72 6.97
N ARG A 117 -10.33 12.95 7.35
CA ARG A 117 -9.88 13.55 8.61
C ARG A 117 -10.68 12.94 9.78
N ARG A 118 -9.97 12.28 10.69
CA ARG A 118 -10.50 11.76 11.96
C ARG A 118 -9.71 12.35 13.12
N SER A 119 -10.27 12.33 14.32
CA SER A 119 -9.53 12.76 15.51
C SER A 119 -8.33 11.83 15.74
N LEU A 120 -7.22 12.39 16.21
CA LEU A 120 -6.01 11.60 16.47
C LEU A 120 -6.27 10.50 17.49
N ARG A 121 -7.01 10.81 18.56
CA ARG A 121 -7.40 9.84 19.60
C ARG A 121 -8.17 8.65 19.01
N LEU A 122 -9.19 8.91 18.18
CA LEU A 122 -9.95 7.83 17.54
C LEU A 122 -9.05 7.00 16.62
N SER A 123 -8.19 7.67 15.84
CA SER A 123 -7.26 7.00 14.92
C SER A 123 -6.32 6.06 15.66
N ILE A 124 -5.77 6.49 16.81
CA ILE A 124 -4.90 5.66 17.66
C ILE A 124 -5.67 4.46 18.22
N CYS A 125 -6.85 4.68 18.83
CA CYS A 125 -7.64 3.59 19.41
C CYS A 125 -8.04 2.54 18.34
N VAL A 126 -8.52 3.01 17.18
CA VAL A 126 -8.88 2.14 16.06
C VAL A 126 -7.66 1.39 15.53
N THR A 127 -6.51 2.06 15.40
CA THR A 127 -5.27 1.43 14.96
C THR A 127 -4.87 0.29 15.90
N ALA A 128 -4.90 0.52 17.21
CA ALA A 128 -4.53 -0.49 18.19
C ALA A 128 -5.44 -1.73 18.11
N VAL A 129 -6.75 -1.53 18.04
CA VAL A 129 -7.73 -2.63 17.92
C VAL A 129 -7.56 -3.36 16.58
N ALA A 130 -7.53 -2.63 15.46
CA ALA A 130 -7.41 -3.21 14.13
C ALA A 130 -6.09 -3.96 13.93
N LEU A 131 -4.98 -3.42 14.46
CA LEU A 131 -3.67 -4.07 14.43
C LEU A 131 -3.68 -5.36 15.25
N THR A 132 -4.27 -5.33 16.44
CA THR A 132 -4.37 -6.52 17.29
C THR A 132 -5.16 -7.63 16.60
N LEU A 133 -6.32 -7.29 16.04
CA LEU A 133 -7.17 -8.24 15.31
C LEU A 133 -6.49 -8.76 14.04
N ALA A 134 -5.85 -7.88 13.27
CA ALA A 134 -5.13 -8.28 12.06
C ALA A 134 -3.92 -9.16 12.39
N ALA A 135 -3.17 -8.88 13.46
CA ALA A 135 -2.05 -9.68 13.91
C ALA A 135 -2.50 -11.08 14.35
N ILE A 136 -3.53 -11.16 15.20
CA ILE A 136 -4.08 -12.45 15.63
C ILE A 136 -4.57 -13.26 14.43
N ALA A 137 -5.32 -12.65 13.51
CA ALA A 137 -5.91 -13.36 12.39
C ALA A 137 -4.86 -13.75 11.32
N ALA A 138 -4.07 -12.79 10.84
CA ALA A 138 -3.16 -13.01 9.72
C ALA A 138 -1.82 -13.64 10.16
N LEU A 139 -1.17 -13.16 11.21
CA LEU A 139 0.08 -13.77 11.69
C LEU A 139 -0.18 -15.07 12.44
N GLY A 140 -1.26 -15.13 13.24
CA GLY A 140 -1.71 -16.39 13.83
C GLY A 140 -2.10 -17.42 12.77
N GLY A 141 -2.83 -17.01 11.73
CA GLY A 141 -3.13 -17.88 10.58
C GLY A 141 -1.88 -18.36 9.84
N ALA A 142 -0.91 -17.46 9.59
CA ALA A 142 0.37 -17.82 8.97
C ALA A 142 1.16 -18.84 9.80
N ALA A 143 1.18 -18.68 11.13
CA ALA A 143 1.83 -19.62 12.04
C ALA A 143 1.12 -20.99 12.05
N LEU A 144 -0.21 -21.02 12.08
CA LEU A 144 -1.00 -22.26 12.02
C LEU A 144 -0.83 -23.00 10.69
N LEU A 145 -0.63 -22.26 9.60
CA LEU A 145 -0.33 -22.82 8.27
C LEU A 145 1.14 -23.23 8.11
N GLY A 146 1.99 -23.07 9.14
CA GLY A 146 3.40 -23.43 9.09
C GLY A 146 4.22 -22.55 8.14
N MET A 147 3.78 -21.31 7.87
CA MET A 147 4.47 -20.39 6.95
C MET A 147 5.51 -19.53 7.65
N ILE A 148 5.29 -19.26 8.94
CA ILE A 148 6.17 -18.45 9.77
C ILE A 148 6.35 -19.10 11.14
N SER A 149 7.52 -18.93 11.74
CA SER A 149 7.80 -19.33 13.13
C SER A 149 8.21 -18.11 13.96
N TRP A 150 8.08 -18.20 15.29
CA TRP A 150 8.54 -17.15 16.20
C TRP A 150 10.06 -17.04 16.14
N ALA A 151 10.57 -15.89 15.72
CA ALA A 151 11.99 -15.62 15.58
C ALA A 151 12.28 -14.11 15.72
N PRO A 152 12.27 -13.56 16.94
CA PRO A 152 12.55 -12.15 17.19
C PRO A 152 13.92 -11.74 16.70
N LYS A 153 13.96 -10.63 15.95
CA LYS A 153 15.19 -10.09 15.35
C LYS A 153 15.09 -8.61 15.05
N TRP A 154 16.24 -7.97 14.98
CA TRP A 154 16.39 -6.61 14.49
C TRP A 154 17.72 -6.48 13.75
N PRO A 155 17.78 -6.86 12.46
CA PRO A 155 19.02 -6.83 11.68
C PRO A 155 19.49 -5.39 11.41
N ASP A 156 20.75 -5.23 10.98
CA ASP A 156 21.34 -3.91 10.71
C ASP A 156 20.56 -3.13 9.64
N GLU A 157 19.97 -3.83 8.67
CA GLU A 157 19.14 -3.24 7.62
C GLU A 157 17.71 -2.91 8.05
N ALA A 158 17.32 -3.19 9.30
CA ALA A 158 15.95 -3.03 9.79
C ALA A 158 15.43 -1.61 9.60
N TRP A 159 16.26 -0.58 9.81
CA TRP A 159 15.83 0.80 9.62
C TRP A 159 15.61 1.16 8.16
N LEU A 160 16.43 0.63 7.24
CA LEU A 160 16.20 0.79 5.81
C LEU A 160 14.91 0.07 5.39
N TRP A 161 14.67 -1.13 5.92
CA TRP A 161 13.44 -1.87 5.70
C TRP A 161 12.22 -1.10 6.22
N VAL A 162 12.29 -0.52 7.43
CA VAL A 162 11.22 0.29 8.04
C VAL A 162 10.87 1.48 7.15
N LEU A 163 11.88 2.23 6.69
CA LEU A 163 11.67 3.39 5.84
C LEU A 163 11.08 3.00 4.48
N ASN A 164 11.58 1.95 3.86
CA ASN A 164 11.03 1.44 2.61
C ASN A 164 9.58 0.97 2.78
N ASN A 165 9.30 0.16 3.80
CA ASN A 165 7.97 -0.39 4.03
C ASN A 165 6.95 0.72 4.35
N LEU A 166 7.31 1.69 5.20
CA LEU A 166 6.43 2.80 5.53
C LEU A 166 6.17 3.72 4.32
N LEU A 167 7.24 4.19 3.68
CA LEU A 167 7.15 5.30 2.72
C LEU A 167 6.84 4.84 1.28
N LEU A 168 7.30 3.65 0.89
CA LEU A 168 7.22 3.16 -0.49
C LEU A 168 6.22 2.00 -0.68
N VAL A 169 5.88 1.29 0.38
CA VAL A 169 4.93 0.16 0.34
C VAL A 169 3.59 0.57 0.95
N THR A 170 3.51 0.63 2.27
CA THR A 170 2.23 0.76 2.99
C THR A 170 1.53 2.08 2.73
N LEU A 171 2.25 3.21 2.65
CA LEU A 171 1.66 4.50 2.30
C LEU A 171 0.97 4.45 0.91
N VAL A 172 1.64 3.87 -0.09
CA VAL A 172 1.14 3.80 -1.46
C VAL A 172 -0.02 2.81 -1.56
N GLU A 173 0.15 1.62 -0.97
CA GLU A 173 -0.87 0.58 -0.99
C GLU A 173 -2.14 1.01 -0.26
N GLU A 174 -2.05 1.58 0.94
CA GLU A 174 -3.25 2.01 1.66
C GLU A 174 -3.92 3.22 0.99
N ALA A 175 -3.16 4.11 0.34
CA ALA A 175 -3.75 5.16 -0.50
C ALA A 175 -4.54 4.58 -1.68
N LEU A 176 -4.02 3.54 -2.34
CA LEU A 176 -4.67 2.87 -3.46
C LEU A 176 -5.87 2.02 -3.02
N PHE A 177 -5.67 1.07 -2.10
CA PHE A 177 -6.68 0.09 -1.73
C PHE A 177 -7.75 0.67 -0.81
N ARG A 178 -7.38 1.50 0.18
CA ARG A 178 -8.36 2.07 1.12
C ARG A 178 -8.87 3.42 0.66
N GLY A 179 -7.94 4.30 0.36
CA GLY A 179 -8.26 5.64 -0.09
C GLY A 179 -9.09 5.65 -1.38
N TYR A 180 -8.52 5.08 -2.44
CA TYR A 180 -9.07 5.15 -3.78
C TYR A 180 -10.13 4.07 -4.04
N ILE A 181 -9.80 2.78 -3.87
CA ILE A 181 -10.70 1.67 -4.19
C ILE A 181 -11.83 1.58 -3.17
N GLN A 182 -11.54 1.30 -1.88
CA GLN A 182 -12.58 1.18 -0.86
C GLN A 182 -13.37 2.49 -0.71
N GLY A 183 -12.69 3.64 -0.59
CA GLY A 183 -13.36 4.94 -0.49
C GLY A 183 -14.19 5.28 -1.73
N GLY A 184 -13.71 4.96 -2.93
CA GLY A 184 -14.44 5.14 -4.19
C GLY A 184 -15.69 4.27 -4.28
N LEU A 185 -15.55 2.99 -3.99
CA LEU A 185 -16.66 2.04 -3.98
C LEU A 185 -17.68 2.41 -2.90
N SER A 186 -17.26 2.79 -1.70
CA SER A 186 -18.19 3.24 -0.64
C SER A 186 -19.03 4.44 -1.08
N ARG A 187 -18.44 5.41 -1.79
CA ARG A 187 -19.20 6.53 -2.36
C ARG A 187 -20.16 6.08 -3.45
N ARG A 188 -19.73 5.17 -4.34
CA ARG A 188 -20.57 4.68 -5.45
C ARG A 188 -21.74 3.84 -4.94
N PHE A 189 -21.52 3.04 -3.90
CA PHE A 189 -22.49 2.13 -3.31
C PHE A 189 -23.27 2.72 -2.14
N LYS A 190 -23.18 4.04 -1.89
CA LYS A 190 -23.87 4.71 -0.78
C LYS A 190 -25.39 4.49 -0.76
N HIS A 191 -25.99 4.21 -1.92
CA HIS A 191 -27.42 3.96 -2.08
C HIS A 191 -27.84 2.50 -1.85
N LEU A 192 -26.88 1.57 -1.78
CA LEU A 192 -27.14 0.15 -1.58
C LEU A 192 -27.18 -0.17 -0.08
N PRO A 193 -28.08 -1.06 0.38
CA PRO A 193 -27.99 -1.60 1.73
C PRO A 193 -26.64 -2.32 1.88
N TYR A 194 -25.92 -2.05 2.97
CA TYR A 194 -24.59 -2.61 3.24
C TYR A 194 -23.50 -2.23 2.21
N GLY A 195 -23.70 -1.21 1.38
CA GLY A 195 -22.75 -0.83 0.32
C GLY A 195 -21.33 -0.54 0.81
N GLU A 196 -21.17 0.03 2.00
CA GLU A 196 -19.84 0.23 2.60
C GLU A 196 -19.14 -1.08 2.98
N ASN A 197 -19.90 -2.09 3.43
CA ASN A 197 -19.36 -3.43 3.73
C ASN A 197 -18.93 -4.12 2.44
N LEU A 198 -19.73 -4.03 1.39
CA LEU A 198 -19.36 -4.54 0.07
C LEU A 198 -18.07 -3.88 -0.45
N ALA A 199 -17.96 -2.55 -0.34
CA ALA A 199 -16.76 -1.81 -0.75
C ALA A 199 -15.50 -2.25 0.01
N LEU A 200 -15.61 -2.49 1.32
CA LEU A 200 -14.52 -3.00 2.15
C LEU A 200 -14.12 -4.41 1.68
N LEU A 201 -15.07 -5.33 1.58
CA LEU A 201 -14.80 -6.71 1.19
C LEU A 201 -14.18 -6.81 -0.20
N LEU A 202 -14.66 -6.04 -1.18
CA LEU A 202 -14.09 -6.00 -2.53
C LEU A 202 -12.65 -5.45 -2.53
N ALA A 203 -12.38 -4.40 -1.75
CA ALA A 203 -11.03 -3.84 -1.64
C ALA A 203 -10.07 -4.81 -0.93
N SER A 204 -10.52 -5.53 0.10
CA SER A 204 -9.74 -6.54 0.80
C SER A 204 -9.49 -7.77 -0.08
N LEU A 205 -10.49 -8.22 -0.86
CA LEU A 205 -10.34 -9.30 -1.82
C LEU A 205 -9.32 -8.93 -2.91
N LEU A 206 -9.43 -7.73 -3.50
CA LEU A 206 -8.48 -7.27 -4.51
C LEU A 206 -7.07 -7.13 -3.93
N PHE A 207 -6.94 -6.67 -2.68
CA PHE A 207 -5.67 -6.64 -1.98
C PHE A 207 -5.08 -8.05 -1.80
N GLY A 208 -5.89 -9.05 -1.43
CA GLY A 208 -5.43 -10.45 -1.41
C GLY A 208 -4.98 -10.94 -2.78
N LEU A 209 -5.79 -10.71 -3.83
CA LEU A 209 -5.52 -11.19 -5.19
C LEU A 209 -4.19 -10.70 -5.76
N VAL A 210 -3.79 -9.45 -5.49
CA VAL A 210 -2.48 -8.95 -5.98
C VAL A 210 -1.29 -9.63 -5.30
N HIS A 211 -1.50 -10.33 -4.18
CA HIS A 211 -0.48 -11.13 -3.49
C HIS A 211 -0.45 -12.60 -3.95
N PHE A 212 -1.26 -12.99 -4.94
CA PHE A 212 -1.29 -14.37 -5.44
C PHE A 212 0.05 -14.90 -5.94
N ALA A 213 0.91 -14.02 -6.47
CA ALA A 213 2.27 -14.39 -6.90
C ALA A 213 3.15 -14.92 -5.75
N ALA A 214 2.82 -14.59 -4.50
CA ALA A 214 3.50 -15.15 -3.32
C ALA A 214 2.94 -16.53 -2.90
N GLY A 215 1.85 -17.00 -3.51
CA GLY A 215 1.17 -18.24 -3.17
C GLY A 215 -0.24 -18.02 -2.63
N TRP A 216 -1.09 -19.05 -2.71
CA TRP A 216 -2.50 -18.95 -2.33
C TRP A 216 -2.69 -18.68 -0.83
N GLN A 217 -1.80 -19.19 0.03
CA GLN A 217 -1.86 -18.92 1.47
C GLN A 217 -1.60 -17.43 1.76
N TRP A 218 -0.59 -16.84 1.11
CA TRP A 218 -0.32 -15.40 1.23
C TRP A 218 -1.45 -14.55 0.66
N MET A 219 -2.07 -14.95 -0.45
CA MET A 219 -3.29 -14.31 -0.97
C MET A 219 -4.41 -14.30 0.08
N LEU A 220 -4.68 -15.43 0.72
CA LEU A 220 -5.72 -15.56 1.75
C LEU A 220 -5.41 -14.67 2.96
N LEU A 221 -4.20 -14.77 3.51
CA LEU A 221 -3.78 -14.04 4.71
C LEU A 221 -3.70 -12.53 4.46
N ALA A 222 -3.24 -12.11 3.27
CA ALA A 222 -3.27 -10.71 2.85
C ALA A 222 -4.71 -10.20 2.73
N GLY A 223 -5.63 -11.01 2.20
CA GLY A 223 -7.06 -10.68 2.16
C GLY A 223 -7.65 -10.47 3.56
N ILE A 224 -7.34 -11.35 4.52
CA ILE A 224 -7.75 -11.25 5.93
C ILE A 224 -7.17 -9.98 6.57
N ALA A 225 -5.86 -9.74 6.43
CA ALA A 225 -5.21 -8.52 6.91
C ALA A 225 -5.84 -7.27 6.30
N GLY A 226 -6.16 -7.32 5.00
CA GLY A 226 -6.83 -6.26 4.25
C GLY A 226 -8.21 -5.91 4.78
N VAL A 227 -8.93 -6.83 5.45
CA VAL A 227 -10.18 -6.51 6.16
C VAL A 227 -9.87 -5.64 7.38
N GLY A 228 -8.84 -6.00 8.16
CA GLY A 228 -8.38 -5.20 9.30
C GLY A 228 -7.98 -3.78 8.89
N TYR A 229 -7.22 -3.64 7.81
CA TYR A 229 -6.81 -2.34 7.27
C TYR A 229 -8.02 -1.53 6.76
N GLY A 230 -8.99 -2.21 6.14
CA GLY A 230 -10.24 -1.60 5.69
C GLY A 230 -11.12 -1.08 6.81
N LEU A 231 -11.17 -1.78 7.94
CA LEU A 231 -11.85 -1.30 9.15
C LEU A 231 -11.09 -0.12 9.78
N ALA A 232 -9.76 -0.20 9.83
CA ALA A 232 -8.92 0.90 10.30
C ALA A 232 -9.16 2.18 9.47
N TYR A 233 -9.24 2.06 8.14
CA TYR A 233 -9.57 3.17 7.26
C TYR A 233 -10.96 3.74 7.52
N ARG A 234 -11.98 2.88 7.64
CA ARG A 234 -13.37 3.31 7.80
C ARG A 234 -13.56 4.17 9.05
N PHE A 235 -13.01 3.72 10.17
CA PHE A 235 -13.22 4.34 11.48
C PHE A 235 -12.13 5.35 11.85
N GLY A 236 -10.87 5.13 11.45
CA GLY A 236 -9.71 5.94 11.80
C GLY A 236 -9.09 6.74 10.65
N GLY A 237 -9.56 6.58 9.42
CA GLY A 237 -9.03 7.28 8.24
C GLY A 237 -7.73 6.68 7.70
N LEU A 238 -7.14 7.35 6.70
CA LEU A 238 -5.99 6.83 5.97
C LEU A 238 -4.76 6.57 6.86
N GLY A 239 -4.47 7.47 7.81
CA GLY A 239 -3.35 7.30 8.73
C GLY A 239 -3.49 6.06 9.62
N ALA A 240 -4.70 5.72 10.06
CA ALA A 240 -4.93 4.51 10.85
C ALA A 240 -4.70 3.25 10.01
N ALA A 241 -5.15 3.24 8.74
CA ALA A 241 -4.90 2.12 7.84
C ALA A 241 -3.40 1.90 7.57
N ILE A 242 -2.66 2.98 7.29
CA ILE A 242 -1.20 2.94 7.11
C ILE A 242 -0.53 2.39 8.37
N ALA A 243 -0.89 2.91 9.55
CA ALA A 243 -0.30 2.48 10.81
C ALA A 243 -0.62 1.01 11.15
N THR A 244 -1.85 0.55 10.88
CA THR A 244 -2.23 -0.86 11.05
C THR A 244 -1.46 -1.78 10.10
N HIS A 245 -1.37 -1.43 8.81
CA HIS A 245 -0.65 -2.24 7.84
C HIS A 245 0.85 -2.26 8.13
N PHE A 246 1.47 -1.10 8.30
CA PHE A 246 2.88 -0.99 8.68
C PHE A 246 3.17 -1.73 9.99
N GLY A 247 2.29 -1.59 11.00
CA GLY A 247 2.41 -2.31 12.26
C GLY A 247 2.38 -3.83 12.08
N LEU A 248 1.48 -4.36 11.25
CA LEU A 248 1.44 -5.80 10.95
C LEU A 248 2.74 -6.28 10.30
N ASN A 249 3.20 -5.54 9.30
CA ASN A 249 4.46 -5.84 8.60
C ASN A 249 5.65 -5.80 9.56
N LEU A 250 5.68 -4.81 10.46
CA LEU A 250 6.74 -4.64 11.44
C LEU A 250 6.74 -5.78 12.48
N LEU A 251 5.56 -6.21 12.95
CA LEU A 251 5.43 -7.37 13.82
C LEU A 251 5.94 -8.64 13.11
N HIS A 252 5.53 -8.86 11.86
CA HIS A 252 6.01 -9.99 11.06
C HIS A 252 7.55 -9.95 10.91
N PHE A 253 8.09 -8.82 10.45
CA PHE A 253 9.52 -8.64 10.23
C PHE A 253 10.35 -8.77 11.52
N GLY A 254 9.90 -8.15 12.61
CA GLY A 254 10.66 -8.08 13.86
C GLY A 254 10.49 -9.29 14.79
N LEU A 255 9.38 -10.03 14.72
CA LEU A 255 9.05 -11.08 15.69
C LEU A 255 8.98 -12.50 15.10
N PHE A 256 8.85 -12.64 13.78
CA PHE A 256 8.68 -13.94 13.12
C PHE A 256 9.72 -14.13 12.01
N THR A 257 9.93 -15.35 11.55
CA THR A 257 10.74 -15.65 10.36
C THR A 257 10.26 -14.83 9.16
N TYR A 258 11.18 -14.27 8.39
CA TYR A 258 10.84 -13.34 7.32
C TYR A 258 11.66 -13.63 6.05
N PRO A 259 11.03 -13.67 4.86
CA PRO A 259 9.62 -13.39 4.60
C PRO A 259 8.69 -14.58 4.87
N MET A 260 9.25 -15.80 4.90
CA MET A 260 8.58 -17.05 5.26
C MET A 260 9.62 -18.14 5.50
N LEU A 261 9.20 -19.26 6.09
CA LEU A 261 9.99 -20.47 6.23
C LEU A 261 10.39 -21.03 4.86
N ALA A 262 11.61 -21.52 4.75
CA ALA A 262 12.04 -22.41 3.68
C ALA A 262 11.46 -23.79 3.99
N GLY A 263 10.42 -24.17 3.23
CA GLY A 263 9.73 -25.45 3.40
C GLY A 263 10.62 -26.68 3.24
#